data_AF-A0A976QGR8-F1
#
_entry.id   AF-A0A976QGR8-F1
#
_cell.length_a   1.000
_cell.length_b   1.000
_cell.length_c   1.000
_cell.angle_alpha   90.00
_cell.angle_beta   90.00
_cell.angle_gamma   90.00
#
_symmetry.space_group_name_H-M   'P 1'
#
loop_
_entity.id
_entity.type
_entity.pdbx_description
1 polymer ?
#
loop_
_entity_poly.entity_id
_entity_poly.type
_entity_poly.pdbx_seq_one_letter_code
_entity_poly.pdbx_strand_id
1 'polypeptide(L)'
;MLTEKTLDQILGVLDLTEKYCRNGMSLSKAYQKSVKEIALKYSVRYQTIADGCRRRLNLNNVNEFMELLREWLAGNNQKLEDLLSKNINAFKQYKLDNFFKETGQALSSVERQPRKVEETVESISFSIPSSIASQLRTIAEAKGETIQDLSSLIINEYVTANYVEYLKDLISSLPQKHKEQVIEALRNQVELE
;
A
#
# COMPACT_ATOMS: atom_id res chain seq x y z
N MET A 1 -21.54 20.88 10.16
CA MET A 1 -22.29 19.60 10.00
C MET A 1 -22.18 19.13 8.55
N LEU A 2 -21.91 17.86 8.31
CA LEU A 2 -21.73 17.28 6.98
C LEU A 2 -23.06 17.16 6.24
N THR A 3 -23.06 17.58 4.97
CA THR A 3 -24.15 17.27 4.04
C THR A 3 -24.12 15.77 3.71
N GLU A 4 -25.25 15.23 3.24
CA GLU A 4 -25.32 13.81 2.87
C GLU A 4 -24.33 13.49 1.74
N LYS A 5 -24.32 14.33 0.71
CA LYS A 5 -23.35 14.24 -0.39
C LYS A 5 -21.90 14.27 0.09
N THR A 6 -21.58 15.10 1.09
CA THR A 6 -20.22 15.13 1.66
C THR A 6 -19.89 13.84 2.40
N LEU A 7 -20.83 13.29 3.16
CA LEU A 7 -20.64 12.02 3.85
C LEU A 7 -20.39 10.89 2.85
N ASP A 8 -21.22 10.78 1.81
CA ASP A 8 -21.07 9.75 0.77
C ASP A 8 -19.74 9.89 0.01
N GLN A 9 -19.26 11.12 -0.18
CA GLN A 9 -17.93 11.39 -0.74
C GLN A 9 -16.81 10.88 0.18
N ILE A 10 -16.88 11.18 1.47
CA ILE A 10 -15.86 10.76 2.44
C ILE A 10 -15.84 9.23 2.56
N LEU A 11 -17.00 8.59 2.73
CA LEU A 11 -17.10 7.14 2.80
C LEU A 11 -16.58 6.47 1.52
N GLY A 12 -16.87 7.05 0.35
CA GLY A 12 -16.31 6.58 -0.92
C GLY A 12 -14.78 6.70 -0.98
N VAL A 13 -14.20 7.75 -0.40
CA VAL A 13 -12.73 7.87 -0.30
C VAL A 13 -12.16 6.79 0.62
N LEU A 14 -12.79 6.52 1.76
CA LEU A 14 -12.36 5.48 2.70
C LEU A 14 -12.38 4.09 2.03
N ASP A 15 -13.50 3.73 1.41
CA ASP A 15 -13.69 2.46 0.69
C ASP A 15 -12.63 2.23 -0.39
N LEU A 16 -12.43 3.20 -1.28
CA LEU A 16 -11.41 3.08 -2.33
C LEU A 16 -9.99 3.02 -1.77
N THR A 17 -9.72 3.75 -0.67
CA THR A 17 -8.39 3.76 -0.06
C THR A 17 -8.06 2.40 0.54
N GLU A 18 -9.01 1.78 1.25
CA GLU A 18 -8.86 0.41 1.77
C GLU A 18 -8.59 -0.57 0.62
N LYS A 19 -9.41 -0.54 -0.45
CA LYS A 19 -9.22 -1.39 -1.63
C LYS A 19 -7.84 -1.21 -2.26
N TYR A 20 -7.36 0.03 -2.41
CA TYR A 20 -6.03 0.28 -2.97
C TYR A 20 -4.90 -0.19 -2.04
N CYS A 21 -5.02 0.00 -0.74
CA CYS A 21 -4.03 -0.49 0.22
C CYS A 21 -3.97 -2.03 0.25
N ARG A 22 -5.12 -2.71 0.16
CA ARG A 22 -5.17 -4.18 0.04
C ARG A 22 -4.51 -4.71 -1.23
N ASN A 23 -4.50 -3.89 -2.29
CA ASN A 23 -3.80 -4.18 -3.54
C ASN A 23 -2.31 -3.72 -3.52
N GLY A 24 -1.73 -3.48 -2.34
CA GLY A 24 -0.31 -3.16 -2.18
C GLY A 24 0.05 -1.70 -2.47
N MET A 25 -0.91 -0.79 -2.67
CA MET A 25 -0.63 0.62 -2.87
C MET A 25 -0.30 1.32 -1.54
N SER A 26 0.75 2.15 -1.51
CA SER A 26 1.07 2.94 -0.33
C SER A 26 -0.06 3.88 0.06
N LEU A 27 -0.28 4.08 1.36
CA LEU A 27 -1.41 4.85 1.89
C LEU A 27 -1.56 6.25 1.26
N SER A 28 -0.44 6.97 1.08
CA SER A 28 -0.46 8.30 0.46
C SER A 28 -0.94 8.26 -1.00
N LYS A 29 -0.44 7.29 -1.79
CA LYS A 29 -0.87 7.10 -3.19
C LYS A 29 -2.31 6.63 -3.28
N ALA A 30 -2.72 5.70 -2.42
CA ALA A 30 -4.07 5.18 -2.32
C ALA A 30 -5.07 6.30 -2.05
N TYR A 31 -4.82 7.11 -1.01
CA TYR A 31 -5.67 8.26 -0.68
C TYR A 31 -5.78 9.26 -1.84
N GLN A 32 -4.65 9.69 -2.42
CA GLN A 32 -4.67 10.65 -3.54
C GLN A 32 -5.45 10.12 -4.73
N LYS A 33 -5.29 8.83 -5.06
CA LYS A 33 -6.03 8.17 -6.13
C LYS A 33 -7.53 8.10 -5.82
N SER A 34 -7.91 7.69 -4.61
CA SER A 34 -9.31 7.67 -4.14
C SER A 34 -9.97 9.04 -4.22
N VAL A 35 -9.29 10.10 -3.75
CA VAL A 35 -9.79 11.48 -3.82
C VAL A 35 -10.04 11.89 -5.28
N LYS A 36 -9.12 11.56 -6.20
CA LYS A 36 -9.26 11.85 -7.63
C LYS A 36 -10.46 11.12 -8.24
N GLU A 37 -10.66 9.84 -7.92
CA GLU A 37 -11.75 9.03 -8.45
C GLU A 37 -13.12 9.47 -7.91
N ILE A 38 -13.22 9.76 -6.61
CA ILE A 38 -14.44 10.32 -6.03
C ILE A 38 -14.73 11.71 -6.60
N ALA A 39 -13.71 12.54 -6.82
CA ALA A 39 -13.90 13.84 -7.47
C ALA A 39 -14.52 13.69 -8.87
N LEU A 40 -14.03 12.74 -9.67
CA LEU A 40 -14.58 12.41 -10.98
C LEU A 40 -16.03 11.89 -10.87
N LYS A 41 -16.27 10.91 -9.99
CA LYS A 41 -17.59 10.29 -9.77
C LYS A 41 -18.68 11.31 -9.44
N TYR A 42 -18.35 12.31 -8.63
CA TYR A 42 -19.30 13.36 -8.22
C TYR A 42 -19.23 14.63 -9.08
N SER A 43 -18.40 14.64 -10.13
CA SER A 43 -18.15 15.79 -11.00
C SER A 43 -17.78 17.06 -10.22
N VAL A 44 -16.89 16.92 -9.24
CA VAL A 44 -16.36 18.04 -8.43
C VAL A 44 -14.85 18.12 -8.56
N ARG A 45 -14.26 19.21 -8.08
CA ARG A 45 -12.80 19.37 -8.07
C ARG A 45 -12.17 18.51 -6.99
N TYR A 46 -10.93 18.07 -7.22
CA TYR A 46 -10.12 17.36 -6.23
C TYR A 46 -10.09 18.06 -4.87
N GLN A 47 -9.89 19.39 -4.88
CA GLN A 47 -9.83 20.21 -3.67
C GLN A 47 -11.13 20.15 -2.86
N THR A 48 -12.28 19.97 -3.51
CA THR A 48 -13.57 19.87 -2.82
C THR A 48 -13.66 18.59 -1.99
N ILE A 49 -13.15 17.48 -2.51
CA ILE A 49 -13.10 16.21 -1.78
C ILE A 49 -12.04 16.26 -0.68
N ALA A 50 -10.84 16.76 -0.99
CA ALA A 50 -9.76 16.90 -0.01
C ALA A 50 -10.14 17.82 1.16
N ASP A 51 -10.84 18.93 0.89
CA ASP A 51 -11.39 19.78 1.96
C ASP A 51 -12.54 19.11 2.71
N GLY A 52 -13.27 18.19 2.08
CA GLY A 52 -14.24 17.32 2.74
C GLY A 52 -13.59 16.44 3.80
N CYS A 53 -12.49 15.77 3.46
CA CYS A 53 -11.71 14.93 4.36
C CYS A 53 -10.96 15.70 5.46
N ARG A 54 -10.79 17.03 5.33
CA ARG A 54 -10.08 17.86 6.30
C ARG A 54 -10.96 18.91 6.97
N ARG A 55 -11.25 20.00 6.25
CA ARG A 55 -11.90 21.20 6.81
C ARG A 55 -13.31 20.90 7.31
N ARG A 56 -14.05 20.05 6.60
CA ARG A 56 -15.44 19.71 6.97
C ARG A 56 -15.53 18.73 8.15
N LEU A 57 -14.41 18.12 8.53
CA LEU A 57 -14.27 17.30 9.73
C LEU A 57 -13.62 18.05 10.89
N ASN A 58 -13.37 19.36 10.75
CA ASN A 58 -12.65 20.19 11.72
C ASN A 58 -11.21 19.70 12.02
N LEU A 59 -10.53 19.14 11.02
CA LEU A 59 -9.11 18.79 11.11
C LEU A 59 -8.24 19.98 10.66
N ASN A 60 -7.10 20.19 11.33
CA ASN A 60 -6.24 21.33 11.03
C ASN A 60 -5.44 21.12 9.74
N ASN A 61 -5.03 19.87 9.51
CA ASN A 61 -4.18 19.50 8.39
C ASN A 61 -4.58 18.13 7.82
N VAL A 62 -4.05 17.81 6.63
CA VAL A 62 -4.34 16.54 5.96
C VAL A 62 -3.70 15.35 6.67
N ASN A 63 -2.59 15.56 7.39
CA ASN A 63 -1.88 14.49 8.08
C ASN A 63 -2.73 13.91 9.22
N GLU A 64 -3.51 14.74 9.93
CA GLU A 64 -4.48 14.27 10.93
C GLU A 64 -5.48 13.27 10.32
N PHE A 65 -5.97 13.53 9.11
CA PHE A 65 -6.85 12.58 8.42
C PHE A 65 -6.11 11.31 7.99
N MET A 66 -4.86 11.45 7.54
CA MET A 66 -4.02 10.31 7.15
C MET A 66 -3.65 9.41 8.33
N GLU A 67 -3.46 9.95 9.52
CA GLU A 67 -3.24 9.17 10.74
C GLU A 67 -4.50 8.39 11.13
N LEU A 68 -5.68 9.01 11.04
CA LEU A 68 -6.96 8.31 11.28
C LEU A 68 -7.19 7.18 10.27
N LEU A 69 -6.87 7.42 9.00
CA LEU A 69 -6.87 6.39 7.95
C LEU A 69 -5.91 5.24 8.30
N ARG A 70 -4.69 5.54 8.74
CA ARG A 70 -3.70 4.53 9.13
C ARG A 70 -4.20 3.68 10.30
N GLU A 71 -4.73 4.32 11.34
CA GLU A 71 -5.30 3.61 12.50
C GLU A 71 -6.49 2.74 12.11
N TRP A 72 -7.39 3.24 11.27
CA TRP A 72 -8.53 2.48 10.76
C TRP A 72 -8.09 1.25 9.97
N LEU A 73 -7.13 1.40 9.05
CA LEU A 73 -6.57 0.28 8.29
C LEU A 73 -5.80 -0.72 9.16
N ALA A 74 -5.29 -0.29 10.32
CA ALA A 74 -4.71 -1.17 11.32
C ALA A 74 -5.76 -1.90 12.20
N GLY A 75 -7.05 -1.68 11.93
CA GLY A 75 -8.17 -2.30 12.63
C GLY A 75 -8.75 -1.46 13.78
N ASN A 76 -8.24 -0.24 14.02
CA ASN A 76 -8.79 0.67 15.02
C ASN A 76 -9.74 1.69 14.37
N ASN A 77 -11.01 1.33 14.25
CA ASN A 77 -12.05 2.18 13.65
C ASN A 77 -12.56 3.29 14.59
N GLN A 78 -12.44 3.13 15.90
CA GLN A 78 -13.16 3.96 16.88
C GLN A 78 -12.91 5.47 16.68
N LYS A 79 -11.66 5.89 16.50
CA LYS A 79 -11.34 7.33 16.37
C LYS A 79 -11.95 7.96 15.13
N LEU A 80 -11.93 7.23 14.01
CA LEU A 80 -12.47 7.72 12.74
C LEU A 80 -14.01 7.73 12.79
N GLU A 81 -14.60 6.68 13.36
CA GLU A 81 -16.05 6.57 13.56
C GLU A 81 -16.59 7.66 14.49
N ASP A 82 -15.92 7.93 15.62
CA ASP A 82 -16.28 9.00 16.55
C ASP A 82 -16.20 10.38 15.88
N LEU A 83 -15.15 10.61 15.08
CA LEU A 83 -14.99 11.87 14.35
C LEU A 83 -16.12 12.08 13.35
N LEU A 84 -16.47 11.06 12.57
CA LEU A 84 -17.55 11.14 11.60
C LEU A 84 -18.90 11.31 12.30
N SER A 85 -19.16 10.57 13.37
CA SER A 85 -20.39 10.65 14.19
C SER A 85 -20.61 12.05 14.76
N LYS A 86 -19.54 12.70 15.27
CA LYS A 86 -19.62 14.09 15.78
C LYS A 86 -19.97 15.13 14.71
N ASN A 87 -19.74 14.82 13.44
CA ASN A 87 -19.90 15.77 12.34
C ASN A 87 -21.17 15.52 11.49
N ILE A 88 -21.93 14.46 11.75
CA ILE A 88 -23.18 14.12 11.04
C ILE A 88 -24.44 14.38 11.88
N ASN A 89 -25.59 14.37 11.21
CA ASN A 89 -26.89 14.41 11.87
C ASN A 89 -27.32 13.00 12.26
N ALA A 90 -28.11 12.84 13.33
CA ALA A 90 -28.66 11.57 13.80
C ALA A 90 -29.34 10.76 12.68
N PHE A 91 -30.04 11.43 11.76
CA PHE A 91 -30.67 10.79 10.59
C PHE A 91 -29.70 10.12 9.61
N LYS A 92 -28.39 10.39 9.70
CA LYS A 92 -27.36 9.83 8.82
C LYS A 92 -26.48 8.80 9.52
N GLN A 93 -26.70 8.58 10.82
CA GLN A 93 -25.91 7.63 11.62
C GLN A 93 -25.95 6.23 11.01
N TYR A 94 -27.12 5.79 10.52
CA TYR A 94 -27.28 4.47 9.89
C TYR A 94 -26.32 4.21 8.72
N LYS A 95 -25.96 5.23 7.92
CA LYS A 95 -25.01 5.07 6.81
C LYS A 95 -23.61 4.78 7.34
N LEU A 96 -23.24 5.46 8.43
CA LEU A 96 -21.96 5.28 9.08
C LEU A 96 -21.87 3.89 9.71
N ASP A 97 -22.90 3.50 10.45
CA ASP A 97 -22.98 2.20 11.12
C ASP A 97 -22.92 1.05 10.10
N ASN A 98 -23.65 1.15 8.99
CA ASN A 98 -23.60 0.16 7.92
C ASN A 98 -22.21 0.08 7.30
N PHE A 99 -21.57 1.22 7.01
CA PHE A 99 -20.22 1.26 6.45
C PHE A 99 -19.20 0.56 7.36
N PHE A 100 -19.18 0.87 8.66
CA PHE A 100 -18.23 0.25 9.59
C PHE A 100 -18.55 -1.21 9.92
N LYS A 101 -19.82 -1.60 9.87
CA LYS A 101 -20.21 -3.01 10.01
C LYS A 101 -19.72 -3.85 8.83
N GLU A 102 -19.87 -3.35 7.61
CA GLU A 102 -19.41 -4.04 6.39
C GLU A 102 -17.88 -4.11 6.33
N THR A 103 -17.20 -2.98 6.58
CA THR A 103 -15.73 -2.91 6.52
C THR A 103 -15.04 -3.58 7.71
N GLY A 104 -15.63 -3.51 8.91
CA GLY A 104 -15.09 -4.16 10.12
C GLY A 104 -15.09 -5.68 10.04
N GLN A 105 -16.09 -6.28 9.37
CA GLN A 105 -16.08 -7.72 9.07
C GLN A 105 -14.98 -8.08 8.06
N ALA A 106 -14.79 -7.27 7.02
CA ALA A 106 -13.76 -7.50 6.00
C ALA A 106 -12.33 -7.42 6.56
N LEU A 107 -12.08 -6.52 7.52
CA LEU A 107 -10.78 -6.37 8.20
C LEU A 107 -10.53 -7.48 9.24
N SER A 108 -11.57 -7.97 9.90
CA SER A 108 -11.47 -9.04 10.92
C SER A 108 -11.36 -10.44 10.32
N SER A 109 -11.77 -10.61 9.06
CA SER A 109 -11.70 -11.89 8.33
C SER A 109 -10.30 -12.21 7.81
N VAL A 110 -9.34 -11.29 7.95
CA VAL A 110 -7.92 -11.60 7.74
C VAL A 110 -7.42 -12.31 9.00
N GLU A 111 -7.82 -13.58 9.11
CA GLU A 111 -7.31 -14.51 10.10
C GLU A 111 -5.79 -14.51 9.98
N ARG A 112 -5.13 -14.04 11.04
CA ARG A 112 -3.68 -13.93 11.16
C ARG A 112 -3.09 -15.31 10.97
N GLN A 113 -2.60 -15.62 9.77
CA GLN A 113 -1.58 -16.65 9.65
C GLN A 113 -0.38 -16.25 10.53
N PRO A 114 0.22 -17.20 11.25
CA PRO A 114 1.32 -16.92 12.17
C PRO A 114 2.42 -16.16 11.42
N ARG A 115 2.81 -15.01 11.97
CA ARG A 115 3.88 -14.17 11.43
C ARG A 115 5.16 -15.00 11.31
N LYS A 116 5.45 -15.45 10.10
CA LYS A 116 6.83 -15.67 9.65
C LYS A 116 7.55 -14.33 9.81
N VAL A 117 8.78 -14.38 10.34
CA VAL A 117 9.69 -13.23 10.45
C VAL A 117 9.55 -12.37 9.19
N GLU A 118 9.17 -11.10 9.36
CA GLU A 118 8.93 -10.17 8.25
C GLU A 118 10.20 -10.05 7.43
N GLU A 119 10.24 -10.69 6.26
CA GLU A 119 11.14 -10.28 5.20
C GLU A 119 10.82 -8.82 4.89
N THR A 120 11.81 -7.93 5.03
CA THR A 120 11.66 -6.53 4.69
C THR A 120 11.38 -6.42 3.19
N VAL A 121 10.10 -6.25 2.83
CA VAL A 121 9.68 -6.11 1.44
C VAL A 121 9.91 -4.67 0.98
N GLU A 122 10.81 -4.48 0.02
CA GLU A 122 10.96 -3.21 -0.70
C GLU A 122 10.12 -3.21 -1.99
N SER A 123 9.41 -2.11 -2.25
CA SER A 123 8.59 -1.96 -3.45
C SER A 123 9.35 -1.22 -4.55
N ILE A 124 9.59 -1.90 -5.68
CA ILE A 124 10.25 -1.34 -6.86
C ILE A 124 9.21 -1.14 -7.97
N SER A 125 9.20 0.03 -8.60
CA SER A 125 8.33 0.35 -9.74
C SER A 125 9.16 0.55 -11.00
N PHE A 126 8.83 -0.17 -12.07
CA PHE A 126 9.50 -0.05 -13.37
C PHE A 126 8.48 -0.08 -14.51
N SER A 127 8.89 0.38 -15.68
CA SER A 127 8.09 0.35 -16.91
C SER A 127 8.73 -0.59 -17.92
N ILE A 128 7.91 -1.38 -18.61
CA ILE A 128 8.35 -2.28 -19.67
C ILE A 128 7.62 -1.97 -20.98
N PRO A 129 8.21 -2.29 -22.14
CA PRO A 129 7.52 -2.25 -23.41
C PRO A 129 6.19 -3.02 -23.36
N SER A 130 5.16 -2.49 -24.02
CA SER A 130 3.81 -3.08 -24.04
C SER A 130 3.78 -4.49 -24.63
N SER A 131 4.67 -4.79 -25.59
CA SER A 131 4.84 -6.13 -26.17
C SER A 131 5.28 -7.15 -25.11
N ILE A 132 6.24 -6.79 -24.27
CA ILE A 132 6.73 -7.65 -23.17
C ILE A 132 5.66 -7.80 -22.10
N ALA A 133 4.96 -6.72 -21.74
CA ALA A 133 3.85 -6.79 -20.78
C ALA A 133 2.74 -7.75 -21.23
N SER A 134 2.43 -7.75 -22.54
CA SER A 134 1.45 -8.68 -23.11
C SER A 134 1.92 -10.13 -23.02
N GLN A 135 3.18 -10.41 -23.37
CA GLN A 135 3.75 -11.75 -23.29
C GLN A 135 3.77 -12.26 -21.84
N LEU A 136 4.19 -11.42 -20.90
CA LEU A 136 4.23 -11.75 -19.48
C LEU A 136 2.83 -12.11 -18.94
N ARG A 137 1.80 -11.36 -19.36
CA ARG A 137 0.41 -11.65 -19.00
C ARG A 137 -0.05 -13.01 -19.53
N THR A 138 0.22 -13.31 -20.80
CA THR A 138 -0.13 -14.61 -21.39
C THR A 138 0.54 -15.78 -20.69
N ILE A 139 1.82 -15.63 -20.30
CA ILE A 139 2.55 -16.66 -19.55
C ILE A 139 1.97 -16.84 -18.15
N ALA A 140 1.67 -15.75 -17.45
CA ALA A 140 1.09 -15.79 -16.11
C ALA A 140 -0.29 -16.49 -16.14
N GLU A 141 -1.15 -16.15 -17.10
CA GLU A 141 -2.45 -16.79 -17.30
C GLU A 141 -2.30 -18.29 -17.60
N ALA A 142 -1.38 -18.68 -18.48
CA ALA A 142 -1.12 -20.08 -18.81
C ALA A 142 -0.62 -20.90 -17.60
N LYS A 143 0.05 -20.25 -16.64
CA LYS A 143 0.54 -20.86 -15.39
C LYS A 143 -0.47 -20.76 -14.24
N GLY A 144 -1.56 -20.03 -14.39
CA GLY A 144 -2.51 -19.75 -13.30
C GLY A 144 -1.93 -18.86 -12.20
N GLU A 145 -0.95 -18.02 -12.52
CA GLU A 145 -0.26 -17.12 -11.60
C GLU A 145 -0.64 -15.65 -11.85
N THR A 146 -0.43 -14.77 -10.87
CA THR A 146 -0.51 -13.33 -11.13
C THR A 146 0.75 -12.84 -11.83
N ILE A 147 0.64 -11.72 -12.55
CA ILE A 147 1.81 -11.06 -13.14
C ILE A 147 2.86 -10.72 -12.07
N GLN A 148 2.41 -10.37 -10.86
CA GLN A 148 3.30 -10.01 -9.75
C GLN A 148 4.08 -11.22 -9.23
N ASP A 149 3.43 -12.36 -9.08
CA ASP A 149 4.08 -13.58 -8.59
C ASP A 149 5.11 -14.08 -9.60
N LEU A 150 4.71 -14.14 -10.88
CA LEU A 150 5.61 -14.54 -11.96
C LEU A 150 6.80 -13.58 -12.08
N SER A 151 6.57 -12.27 -11.93
CA SER A 151 7.66 -11.28 -11.96
C SER A 151 8.61 -11.46 -10.78
N SER A 152 8.08 -11.69 -9.59
CA SER A 152 8.88 -11.93 -8.38
C SER A 152 9.75 -13.19 -8.55
N LEU A 153 9.18 -14.26 -9.12
CA LEU A 153 9.92 -15.49 -9.41
C LEU A 153 11.07 -15.24 -10.38
N ILE A 154 10.79 -14.61 -11.52
CA ILE A 154 11.80 -14.31 -12.56
C ILE A 154 12.92 -13.44 -11.99
N ILE A 155 12.57 -12.39 -11.24
CA ILE A 155 13.54 -11.48 -10.63
C ILE A 155 14.39 -12.24 -9.61
N ASN A 156 13.77 -13.05 -8.76
CA ASN A 156 14.50 -13.82 -7.74
C ASN A 156 15.46 -14.82 -8.40
N GLU A 157 15.01 -15.60 -9.37
CA GLU A 157 15.86 -16.54 -10.12
C GLU A 157 17.04 -15.83 -10.77
N TYR A 158 16.79 -14.69 -11.43
CA TYR A 158 17.84 -13.90 -12.06
C TYR A 158 18.83 -13.35 -11.04
N VAL A 159 18.35 -12.75 -9.95
CA VAL A 159 19.20 -12.18 -8.90
C VAL A 159 20.03 -13.29 -8.25
N THR A 160 19.43 -14.38 -7.82
CA THR A 160 20.16 -15.50 -7.20
C THR A 160 21.23 -16.07 -8.13
N ALA A 161 20.92 -16.25 -9.43
CA ALA A 161 21.88 -16.79 -10.40
C ALA A 161 23.05 -15.84 -10.67
N ASN A 162 22.80 -14.53 -10.75
CA ASN A 162 23.79 -13.56 -11.22
C ASN A 162 24.50 -12.80 -10.09
N TYR A 163 23.95 -12.79 -8.87
CA TYR A 163 24.49 -11.99 -7.77
C TYR A 163 25.90 -12.43 -7.38
N VAL A 164 26.16 -13.74 -7.33
CA VAL A 164 27.48 -14.28 -6.99
C VAL A 164 28.51 -13.92 -8.04
N GLU A 165 28.16 -13.99 -9.33
CA GLU A 165 29.07 -13.60 -10.42
C GLU A 165 29.37 -12.11 -10.39
N TYR A 166 28.34 -11.28 -10.23
CA TYR A 166 28.50 -9.84 -10.08
C TYR A 166 29.42 -9.48 -8.90
N LEU A 167 29.27 -10.14 -7.75
CA LEU A 167 30.15 -9.93 -6.60
C LEU A 167 31.59 -10.36 -6.90
N LYS A 168 31.80 -11.47 -7.60
CA LYS A 168 33.15 -11.93 -8.00
C LYS A 168 33.83 -10.92 -8.91
N ASP A 169 33.12 -10.38 -9.89
CA ASP A 169 33.65 -9.38 -10.81
C ASP A 169 33.96 -8.06 -10.08
N LEU A 170 33.03 -7.63 -9.23
CA LEU A 170 33.22 -6.43 -8.41
C LEU A 170 34.47 -6.57 -7.53
N ILE A 171 34.59 -7.66 -6.77
CA ILE A 171 35.75 -7.92 -5.89
C ILE A 171 37.05 -8.04 -6.70
N SER A 172 36.99 -8.63 -7.89
CA SER A 172 38.16 -8.79 -8.77
C SER A 172 38.62 -7.47 -9.38
N SER A 173 37.71 -6.49 -9.53
CA SER A 173 38.03 -5.14 -10.00
C SER A 173 38.62 -4.23 -8.92
N LEU A 174 38.57 -4.62 -7.64
CA LEU A 174 39.09 -3.80 -6.53
C LEU A 174 40.62 -3.83 -6.46
N PRO A 175 41.26 -2.71 -6.03
CA PRO A 175 42.68 -2.72 -5.69
C PRO A 175 42.99 -3.73 -4.59
N GLN A 176 44.16 -4.39 -4.66
CA GLN A 176 44.58 -5.48 -3.77
C GLN A 176 44.33 -5.19 -2.27
N LYS A 177 44.67 -3.98 -1.81
CA LYS A 177 44.46 -3.54 -0.42
C LYS A 177 43.00 -3.59 0.03
N HIS A 178 42.06 -3.26 -0.85
CA HIS A 178 40.62 -3.29 -0.55
C HIS A 178 40.04 -4.70 -0.69
N LYS A 179 40.60 -5.51 -1.60
CA LYS A 179 40.22 -6.91 -1.79
C LYS A 179 40.45 -7.73 -0.51
N GLU A 180 41.61 -7.53 0.12
CA GLU A 180 41.97 -8.19 1.39
C GLU A 180 41.02 -7.78 2.54
N GLN A 181 40.65 -6.50 2.63
CA GLN A 181 39.71 -6.00 3.63
C GLN A 181 38.29 -6.58 3.46
N VAL A 182 37.81 -6.68 2.21
CA VAL A 182 36.49 -7.24 1.92
C VAL A 182 36.45 -8.75 2.21
N ILE A 183 37.50 -9.49 1.83
CA ILE A 183 37.59 -10.94 2.12
C ILE A 183 37.62 -11.18 3.64
N GLU A 184 38.35 -10.38 4.39
CA GLU A 184 38.43 -10.50 5.85
C GLU A 184 37.09 -10.18 6.52
N ALA A 185 36.39 -9.14 6.07
CA ALA A 185 35.06 -8.80 6.59
C ALA A 185 34.02 -9.91 6.31
N LEU A 186 34.07 -10.51 5.12
CA LEU A 186 33.18 -11.62 4.75
C LEU A 186 33.47 -12.87 5.57
N ARG A 187 34.74 -13.19 5.86
CA ARG A 187 35.10 -14.33 6.72
C ARG A 187 34.56 -14.17 8.14
N ASN A 188 34.71 -12.98 8.72
CA ASN A 188 34.26 -12.69 10.08
C ASN A 188 32.72 -12.76 10.23
N GLN A 189 31.96 -12.55 9.16
CA GLN A 189 30.50 -12.71 9.18
C GLN A 189 30.05 -14.18 9.15
N VAL A 190 30.78 -15.05 8.45
CA VAL A 190 30.44 -16.48 8.34
C VAL A 190 30.76 -17.24 9.64
N GLU A 191 31.71 -16.76 10.45
CA GLU A 191 32.05 -17.37 11.75
C GLU A 191 31.11 -16.98 12.91
N LEU A 192 30.18 -16.04 12.68
CA LEU A 192 29.21 -15.54 13.68
C LEU A 192 27.81 -16.15 13.55
N GLU A 193 27.56 -16.98 12.54
CA GLU A 193 26.33 -17.78 12.35
C GLU A 193 26.56 -19.26 12.71
#